data_AF-M1RKY8-F1
#
_entry.id   AF-M1RKY8-F1
#
_cell.length_a   1.000
_cell.length_b   1.000
_cell.length_c   1.000
_cell.angle_alpha   90.00
_cell.angle_beta   90.00
_cell.angle_gamma   90.00
#
_symmetry.space_group_name_H-M   'P 1'
#
loop_
_entity.id
_entity.type
_entity.pdbx_description
1 polymer ?
#
loop_
_entity_poly.entity_id
_entity_poly.type
_entity_poly.pdbx_seq_one_letter_code
_entity_poly.pdbx_strand_id
1 'polypeptide(L)'
;MYIFIGQPLPIEANTKIVNKANISTPYMKIQGKTFTYYVKTNPNGNVQEVIAKSQRNLAPASYFIQNVNACTKKLLLRVPLRMAKWEYDCPQGKFEYTTFGVIGNLITKAKMIR
;
A
#
# COMPACT_ATOMS: atom_id res chain seq x y z
N MET A 1 2.81 -2.19 -11.50
CA MET A 1 2.29 -0.85 -11.17
C MET A 1 2.75 -0.53 -9.77
N TYR A 2 3.38 0.62 -9.62
CA TYR A 2 3.91 1.13 -8.37
C TYR A 2 3.02 2.27 -7.90
N ILE A 3 2.64 2.30 -6.62
CA ILE A 3 1.82 3.37 -6.03
C ILE A 3 2.56 3.85 -4.78
N PHE A 4 3.39 4.86 -4.96
CA PHE A 4 4.24 5.36 -3.89
C PHE A 4 3.48 6.25 -2.92
N ILE A 5 3.65 5.98 -1.62
CA ILE A 5 3.09 6.77 -0.54
C ILE A 5 3.85 8.11 -0.47
N GLY A 6 3.12 9.21 -0.25
CA GLY A 6 3.65 10.57 -0.25
C GLY A 6 3.71 11.21 -1.63
N GLN A 7 3.40 10.47 -2.70
CA GLN A 7 3.40 10.96 -4.08
C GLN A 7 1.99 10.95 -4.68
N PRO A 8 1.73 11.76 -5.72
CA PRO A 8 0.48 11.68 -6.48
C PRO A 8 0.37 10.33 -7.21
N LEU A 9 -0.87 9.93 -7.51
CA LEU A 9 -1.12 8.73 -8.30
C LEU A 9 -0.51 8.86 -9.71
N PRO A 10 0.21 7.84 -10.22
CA PRO A 10 0.73 7.88 -11.58
C PRO A 10 -0.41 7.89 -12.60
N ILE A 11 -0.17 8.49 -13.76
CA ILE A 11 -1.18 8.66 -14.83
C ILE A 11 -1.79 7.31 -15.24
N GLU A 12 -0.97 6.24 -15.30
CA GLU A 12 -1.42 4.88 -15.59
C GLU A 12 -2.37 4.27 -14.54
N ALA A 13 -2.26 4.72 -13.28
CA ALA A 13 -3.17 4.28 -12.23
C ALA A 13 -4.50 5.02 -12.35
N ASN A 14 -4.48 6.30 -12.78
CA ASN A 14 -5.69 7.09 -13.00
C ASN A 14 -6.58 6.52 -14.10
N THR A 15 -6.01 5.92 -15.15
CA THR A 15 -6.79 5.27 -16.22
C THR A 15 -7.41 3.93 -15.82
N LYS A 16 -7.02 3.37 -14.67
CA LYS A 16 -7.49 2.08 -14.15
C LYS A 16 -8.36 2.20 -12.90
N ILE A 17 -8.80 3.42 -12.60
CA ILE A 17 -9.75 3.68 -11.51
C ILE A 17 -11.08 3.04 -11.89
N VAL A 18 -11.50 2.06 -11.11
CA VAL A 18 -12.80 1.39 -11.29
C VAL A 18 -13.87 2.13 -10.49
N ASN A 19 -13.54 2.54 -9.27
CA ASN A 19 -14.43 3.36 -8.42
C ASN A 19 -13.63 4.52 -7.83
N LYS A 20 -14.11 5.76 -8.03
CA LYS A 20 -13.60 6.92 -7.32
C LYS A 20 -14.02 6.86 -5.85
N ALA A 21 -13.15 7.37 -4.98
CA ALA A 21 -13.48 7.52 -3.57
C ALA A 21 -14.68 8.47 -3.43
N ASN A 22 -15.70 8.04 -2.68
CA ASN A 22 -16.83 8.87 -2.30
C ASN A 22 -16.70 9.27 -0.82
N ILE A 23 -17.52 10.22 -0.36
CA ILE A 23 -17.51 10.70 1.04
C ILE A 23 -17.69 9.54 2.04
N SER A 24 -18.42 8.47 1.67
CA SER A 24 -18.64 7.28 2.49
C SER A 24 -17.52 6.22 2.42
N THR A 25 -16.66 6.27 1.40
CA THR A 25 -15.54 5.32 1.22
C THR A 25 -14.29 6.11 0.80
N PRO A 26 -13.35 6.41 1.73
CA PRO A 26 -12.18 7.24 1.43
C PRO A 26 -11.14 6.53 0.53
N TYR A 27 -11.48 5.36 -0.01
CA TYR A 27 -10.61 4.54 -0.82
C TYR A 27 -11.08 4.51 -2.26
N MET A 28 -10.16 4.84 -3.16
CA MET A 28 -10.29 4.68 -4.59
C MET A 28 -9.85 3.28 -4.98
N LYS A 29 -10.68 2.56 -5.75
CA LYS A 29 -10.36 1.21 -6.22
C LYS A 29 -9.67 1.28 -7.58
N ILE A 30 -8.46 0.73 -7.67
CA ILE A 30 -7.66 0.68 -8.90
C ILE A 30 -7.38 -0.78 -9.24
N GLN A 31 -7.80 -1.22 -10.43
CA GLN A 31 -7.62 -2.61 -10.85
C GLN A 31 -6.28 -2.76 -11.58
N GLY A 32 -5.29 -3.33 -10.90
CA GLY A 32 -4.04 -3.75 -11.52
C GLY A 32 -4.15 -5.13 -12.18
N LYS A 33 -3.09 -5.54 -12.87
CA LYS A 33 -2.99 -6.87 -13.50
C LYS A 33 -2.94 -8.01 -12.48
N THR A 34 -2.18 -7.83 -11.40
CA THR A 34 -1.92 -8.87 -10.38
C THR A 34 -2.59 -8.58 -9.04
N PHE A 35 -2.81 -7.30 -8.75
CA PHE A 35 -3.34 -6.82 -7.48
C PHE A 35 -4.48 -5.84 -7.74
N THR A 36 -5.52 -5.92 -6.92
CA THR A 36 -6.52 -4.85 -6.79
C THR A 36 -6.06 -3.93 -5.67
N TYR A 37 -5.93 -2.64 -5.97
CA TYR A 37 -5.47 -1.63 -5.03
C TYR A 37 -6.64 -0.79 -4.51
N TYR A 38 -6.60 -0.45 -3.24
CA TYR A 38 -7.49 0.51 -2.58
C TYR A 38 -6.61 1.62 -2.03
N VAL A 39 -6.72 2.81 -2.62
CA VAL A 39 -5.83 3.93 -2.35
C VAL A 39 -6.60 5.04 -1.65
N LYS A 40 -6.07 5.52 -0.54
CA LYS A 40 -6.55 6.73 0.13
C LYS A 40 -5.56 7.86 -0.14
N THR A 41 -6.08 8.98 -0.63
CA THR A 41 -5.31 10.20 -0.86
C THR A 41 -5.61 11.25 0.21
N ASN A 42 -4.65 12.14 0.48
CA ASN A 42 -4.84 13.30 1.33
C ASN A 42 -5.49 14.47 0.54
N PRO A 43 -5.84 15.60 1.17
CA PRO A 43 -6.43 16.77 0.49
C PRO A 43 -5.55 17.35 -0.62
N ASN A 44 -4.24 17.14 -0.55
CA ASN A 44 -3.28 17.60 -1.56
C ASN A 44 -3.18 16.65 -2.76
N GLY A 45 -3.96 15.56 -2.78
CA GLY A 45 -3.95 14.56 -3.86
C GLY A 45 -2.83 13.52 -3.76
N ASN A 46 -2.01 13.55 -2.70
CA ASN A 46 -0.94 12.58 -2.49
C ASN A 46 -1.46 11.32 -1.80
N VAL A 47 -0.89 10.17 -2.16
CA VAL A 47 -1.23 8.87 -1.58
C VAL A 47 -0.80 8.82 -0.12
N GLN A 48 -1.74 8.53 0.77
CA GLN A 48 -1.50 8.40 2.22
C GLN A 48 -1.45 6.93 2.66
N GLU A 49 -2.32 6.11 2.08
CA GLU A 49 -2.47 4.69 2.40
C GLU A 49 -2.84 3.89 1.15
N VAL A 50 -2.25 2.70 1.03
CA VAL A 50 -2.53 1.75 -0.04
C VAL A 50 -2.77 0.38 0.55
N ILE A 51 -3.85 -0.26 0.13
CA ILE A 51 -4.15 -1.65 0.43
C ILE A 51 -4.16 -2.41 -0.90
N ALA A 52 -3.26 -3.37 -1.07
CA ALA A 52 -3.26 -4.25 -2.23
C ALA A 52 -3.74 -5.65 -1.85
N LYS A 53 -4.66 -6.19 -2.64
CA LYS A 53 -5.28 -7.50 -2.45
C LYS A 53 -5.01 -8.38 -3.67
N SER A 54 -4.63 -9.62 -3.43
CA SER A 54 -4.47 -10.67 -4.45
C SER A 54 -4.77 -12.04 -3.86
N GLN A 55 -5.09 -13.03 -4.67
CA GLN A 55 -5.35 -14.39 -4.19
C GLN A 55 -4.06 -15.17 -3.89
N ARG A 56 -2.97 -14.87 -4.60
CA ARG A 56 -1.76 -15.72 -4.63
C ARG A 56 -0.50 -15.02 -4.13
N ASN A 57 -0.41 -13.70 -4.25
CA ASN A 57 0.83 -12.96 -3.99
C ASN A 57 0.64 -11.85 -2.95
N LEU A 58 1.67 -11.59 -2.14
CA LEU A 58 1.77 -10.38 -1.34
C LEU A 58 2.53 -9.32 -2.15
N ALA A 59 1.99 -8.11 -2.26
CA ALA A 59 2.70 -7.04 -2.95
C ALA A 59 3.90 -6.60 -2.11
N PRO A 60 5.11 -6.54 -2.68
CA PRO A 60 6.31 -6.19 -1.92
C PRO A 60 6.28 -4.73 -1.47
N ALA A 61 7.00 -4.41 -0.40
CA ALA A 61 7.07 -3.04 0.13
C ALA A 61 7.60 -2.02 -0.90
N SER A 62 8.46 -2.46 -1.84
CA SER A 62 8.97 -1.64 -2.94
C SER A 62 7.90 -1.14 -3.90
N TYR A 63 6.68 -1.70 -3.86
CA TYR A 63 5.56 -1.20 -4.65
C TYR A 63 4.91 0.04 -4.05
N PHE A 64 5.19 0.33 -2.78
CA PHE A 64 4.54 1.40 -2.02
C PHE A 64 5.51 2.43 -1.46
N ILE A 65 6.76 2.05 -1.21
CA ILE A 65 7.78 2.90 -0.62
C ILE A 65 8.88 3.07 -1.67
N GLN A 66 9.24 4.31 -1.98
CA GLN A 66 10.32 4.59 -2.92
C GLN A 66 11.67 4.32 -2.25
N ASN A 67 12.63 3.74 -2.98
CA ASN A 67 13.99 3.48 -2.48
C ASN A 67 14.06 2.68 -1.16
N VAL A 68 13.25 1.62 -1.02
CA VAL A 68 13.20 0.76 0.18
C VAL A 68 14.57 0.27 0.67
N ASN A 69 15.51 0.06 -0.25
CA ASN A 69 16.86 -0.43 0.07
C ASN A 69 17.67 0.58 0.89
N ALA A 70 17.34 1.87 0.83
CA ALA A 70 17.97 2.92 1.63
C ALA A 70 17.29 3.10 3.00
N CYS A 71 16.21 2.35 3.28
CA CYS A 71 15.45 2.48 4.51
C CYS A 71 15.93 1.49 5.58
N THR A 72 15.85 1.90 6.84
CA THR A 72 16.05 1.00 7.97
C THR A 72 14.76 0.24 8.24
N LYS A 73 14.81 -1.09 8.13
CA LYS A 73 13.65 -1.98 8.35
C LYS A 73 13.65 -2.55 9.76
N LYS A 74 12.54 -2.38 10.48
CA LYS A 74 12.31 -2.96 11.80
C LYS A 74 11.07 -3.84 11.79
N LEU A 75 11.18 -5.09 12.26
CA LEU A 75 10.01 -5.95 12.47
C LEU A 75 9.32 -5.53 13.77
N LEU A 76 8.05 -5.15 13.71
CA LEU A 76 7.27 -4.76 14.88
C LEU A 76 6.46 -5.93 15.44
N LEU A 77 5.87 -6.75 14.56
CA LEU A 77 5.04 -7.88 14.96
C LEU A 77 5.11 -8.96 13.90
N ARG A 78 5.14 -10.22 14.33
CA ARG A 78 4.96 -11.37 13.45
C ARG A 78 4.03 -12.36 14.12
N VAL A 79 2.91 -12.64 13.46
CA VAL A 79 2.00 -13.72 13.80
C VAL A 79 2.17 -14.79 12.71
N PRO A 80 2.75 -15.96 13.02
CA PRO A 80 3.02 -17.01 12.03
C PRO A 80 1.81 -17.30 11.16
N LEU A 81 2.04 -17.42 9.85
CA LEU A 81 1.02 -17.73 8.82
C LEU A 81 -0.16 -16.74 8.69
N ARG A 82 -0.20 -15.67 9.50
CA ARG A 82 -1.33 -14.74 9.54
C ARG A 82 -0.96 -13.32 9.22
N MET A 83 0.11 -12.80 9.83
CA MET A 83 0.42 -11.37 9.76
C MET A 83 1.91 -11.11 9.99
N ALA A 84 2.44 -10.11 9.32
CA ALA A 84 3.66 -9.48 9.79
C ALA A 84 3.59 -7.96 9.54
N LYS A 85 4.13 -7.21 10.49
CA LYS A 85 4.16 -5.75 10.46
C LYS A 85 5.60 -5.28 10.59
N TRP A 86 5.98 -4.39 9.70
CA TRP A 86 7.28 -3.76 9.65
C TRP A 86 7.13 -2.25 9.66
N GLU A 87 8.09 -1.60 10.31
CA GLU A 87 8.35 -0.17 10.17
C GLU A 87 9.53 -0.01 9.22
N TYR A 88 9.39 0.90 8.26
CA TYR A 88 10.46 1.35 7.39
C TYR A 88 10.73 2.81 7.72
N ASP A 89 11.94 3.06 8.21
CA ASP A 89 12.45 4.41 8.46
C ASP A 89 13.29 4.85 7.26
N CYS A 90 12.73 5.75 6.45
CA CYS A 90 13.34 6.24 5.21
C CYS A 90 13.62 7.74 5.33
N PRO A 91 14.55 8.31 4.52
CA PRO A 91 14.75 9.76 4.46
C PRO A 91 13.48 10.56 4.11
N GLN A 92 12.52 9.92 3.43
CA GLN A 92 11.25 10.50 3.01
C GLN A 92 10.17 10.49 4.11
N GLY A 93 10.38 9.76 5.20
CA GLY A 93 9.40 9.57 6.27
C GLY A 93 9.36 8.14 6.80
N LYS A 94 8.46 7.90 7.76
CA LYS A 94 8.26 6.58 8.36
C LYS A 94 7.02 5.91 7.80
N PHE A 95 7.17 4.64 7.42
CA PHE A 95 6.11 3.87 6.80
C PHE A 95 5.81 2.60 7.59
N GLU A 96 4.53 2.30 7.77
CA GLU A 96 4.08 0.99 8.26
C GLU A 96 3.76 0.13 7.05
N TYR A 97 4.36 -1.06 6.98
CA TYR A 97 4.03 -2.09 6.01
C TYR A 97 3.52 -3.31 6.75
N THR A 98 2.30 -3.74 6.45
CA THR A 98 1.65 -4.88 7.07
C THR A 98 1.23 -5.87 6.00
N THR A 99 1.56 -7.15 6.20
CA THR A 99 1.02 -8.25 5.41
C THR A 99 -0.01 -8.99 6.24
N PHE A 100 -1.08 -9.45 5.60
CA PHE A 100 -2.13 -10.23 6.23
C PHE A 100 -2.64 -11.31 5.27
N GLY A 101 -2.71 -12.55 5.75
CA GLY A 101 -3.26 -13.69 5.01
C GLY A 101 -4.62 -14.08 5.57
N VAL A 102 -5.66 -14.00 4.73
CA VAL A 102 -6.97 -14.60 4.99
C VAL A 102 -7.24 -15.71 4.01
N ILE A 103 -8.21 -16.57 4.33
CA ILE A 103 -8.66 -17.62 3.43
C ILE A 103 -9.06 -16.99 2.09
N GLY A 104 -8.41 -17.45 1.01
CA GLY A 104 -8.66 -17.01 -0.36
C GLY A 104 -8.05 -15.66 -0.75
N ASN A 105 -7.43 -14.88 0.16
CA ASN A 105 -6.79 -13.61 -0.20
C ASN A 105 -5.56 -13.26 0.67
N LEU A 106 -4.53 -12.78 0.01
CA LEU A 106 -3.37 -12.12 0.58
C LEU A 106 -3.53 -10.61 0.45
N ILE A 107 -3.34 -9.91 1.56
CA ILE A 107 -3.53 -8.47 1.68
C ILE A 107 -2.21 -7.85 2.16
N THR A 108 -1.84 -6.75 1.53
CA THR A 108 -0.74 -5.90 1.98
C THR A 108 -1.27 -4.51 2.18
N LYS A 109 -0.89 -3.88 3.29
CA LYS A 109 -1.27 -2.52 3.64
C LYS A 109 0.00 -1.74 3.90
N ALA A 110 0.13 -0.60 3.24
CA ALA A 110 1.22 0.32 3.44
C ALA A 110 0.63 1.71 3.74
N LYS A 111 1.12 2.37 4.78
CA LYS A 111 0.67 3.72 5.16
C LYS A 111 1.84 4.54 5.69
N MET A 112 1.78 5.85 5.50
CA MET A 112 2.68 6.78 6.18
C MET A 112 2.27 6.91 7.65
N ILE A 113 3.24 6.87 8.55
CA ILE A 113 3.04 7.06 10.00
C ILE A 113 3.47 8.47 10.42
N ARG A 114 4.54 8.98 9.83
CA ARG A 114 5.17 10.25 10.20
C ARG A 114 5.96 10.83 9.04
#